data_AF-A0A2D7AY17-F1
#
_entry.id   AF-A0A2D7AY17-F1
#
_cell.length_a   1.000
_cell.length_b   1.000
_cell.length_c   1.000
_cell.angle_alpha   90.00
_cell.angle_beta   90.00
_cell.angle_gamma   90.00
#
_symmetry.space_group_name_H-M   'P 1'
#
loop_
_entity.id
_entity.type
_entity.pdbx_description
1 polymer ?
#
loop_
_entity_poly.entity_id
_entity_poly.type
_entity_poly.pdbx_seq_one_letter_code
_entity_poly.pdbx_strand_id
1 'polypeptide(L)'
;MALSEREGLELWRRAVTASVRSDAPDLTARQQAILMTIALTPGPHTVRGLAEHLNIAKPAVTRALDALSRLDFIRRIKDDTDLRNIFIERTPAGMAYLRTFSGLVLAAASGKDDQQMAPKHRGNTNAAA
;
A
#
# COMPACT_ATOMS: atom_id res chain seq x y z
N MET A 1 -0.64 -19.72 17.25
CA MET A 1 0.82 -19.64 17.46
C MET A 1 1.29 -18.26 17.06
N ALA A 2 2.15 -17.63 17.86
CA ALA A 2 2.83 -16.41 17.45
C ALA A 2 3.96 -16.76 16.47
N LEU A 3 4.20 -15.92 15.46
CA LEU A 3 5.34 -16.07 14.56
C LEU A 3 6.63 -15.82 15.34
N SER A 4 7.65 -16.64 15.13
CA SER A 4 9.01 -16.31 15.57
C SER A 4 9.55 -15.09 14.81
N GLU A 5 10.57 -14.43 15.36
CA GLU A 5 11.22 -13.28 14.71
C GLU A 5 11.69 -13.61 13.28
N ARG A 6 12.32 -14.78 13.10
CA ARG A 6 12.80 -15.25 11.79
C ARG A 6 11.66 -15.51 10.82
N GLU A 7 10.56 -16.12 11.28
CA GLU A 7 9.39 -16.37 10.44
C GLU A 7 8.71 -15.07 10.03
N GLY A 8 8.60 -14.10 10.95
CA GLY A 8 8.06 -12.77 10.66
C GLY A 8 8.88 -12.01 9.62
N LEU A 9 10.21 -12.00 9.77
CA LEU A 9 11.11 -11.37 8.80
C LEU A 9 11.06 -12.07 7.45
N GLU A 10 11.03 -13.40 7.41
CA GLU A 10 10.97 -14.14 6.15
C GLU A 10 9.64 -13.94 5.41
N LEU A 11 8.52 -13.90 6.14
CA LEU A 11 7.22 -13.55 5.59
C LEU A 11 7.27 -12.15 4.95
N TRP A 12 7.76 -11.15 5.69
CA TRP A 12 7.80 -9.79 5.19
C TRP A 12 8.74 -9.67 3.99
N ARG A 13 9.94 -10.27 4.06
CA ARG A 13 10.92 -10.29 2.96
C ARG A 13 10.33 -10.87 1.68
N ARG A 14 9.63 -12.01 1.75
CA ARG A 14 8.97 -12.64 0.60
C ARG A 14 7.90 -11.72 0.01
N ALA A 15 7.03 -11.17 0.84
CA ALA A 15 5.95 -10.30 0.39
C ALA A 15 6.47 -9.04 -0.34
N VAL A 16 7.47 -8.35 0.25
CA VAL A 16 8.05 -7.15 -0.38
C VAL A 16 8.86 -7.49 -1.63
N THR A 17 9.57 -8.62 -1.66
CA THR A 17 10.30 -9.07 -2.85
C THR A 17 9.35 -9.38 -4.00
N ALA A 18 8.23 -10.07 -3.72
CA ALA A 18 7.20 -10.35 -4.73
C ALA A 18 6.53 -9.06 -5.22
N SER A 19 6.29 -8.09 -4.33
CA SER A 19 5.74 -6.78 -4.68
C SER A 19 6.67 -6.03 -5.65
N VAL A 20 7.98 -6.01 -5.39
CA VAL A 20 8.99 -5.36 -6.25
C VAL A 20 9.09 -6.02 -7.62
N ARG A 21 8.82 -7.33 -7.72
CA ARG A 21 8.81 -8.08 -8.99
C ARG A 21 7.51 -7.93 -9.78
N SER A 22 6.49 -7.30 -9.21
CA SER A 22 5.17 -7.12 -9.84
C SER A 22 5.10 -5.82 -10.66
N ASP A 23 4.10 -5.71 -11.53
CA ASP A 23 3.83 -4.48 -12.29
C ASP A 23 3.11 -3.40 -11.45
N ALA A 24 2.96 -3.60 -10.14
CA ALA A 24 2.31 -2.64 -9.25
C ALA A 24 3.21 -1.41 -8.99
N PRO A 25 2.64 -0.23 -8.69
CA PRO A 25 3.43 0.96 -8.36
C PRO A 25 4.37 0.72 -7.17
N ASP A 26 5.62 1.16 -7.29
CA ASP A 26 6.59 1.06 -6.20
C ASP A 26 6.30 2.10 -5.11
N LEU A 27 5.67 1.63 -4.03
CA LEU A 27 5.37 2.44 -2.86
C LEU A 27 6.49 2.32 -1.85
N THR A 28 7.04 3.48 -1.45
CA THR A 28 7.93 3.56 -0.28
C THR A 28 7.24 2.99 0.96
N ALA A 29 8.03 2.47 1.92
CA ALA A 29 7.51 1.94 3.17
C ALA A 29 6.55 2.91 3.89
N ARG A 30 6.82 4.22 3.81
CA ARG A 30 5.96 5.27 4.36
C ARG A 30 4.61 5.37 3.66
N GLN A 31 4.59 5.34 2.33
CA GLN A 31 3.34 5.37 1.56
C GLN A 31 2.51 4.11 1.81
N GLN A 32 3.16 2.94 1.85
CA GLN A 32 2.51 1.68 2.22
C GLN A 32 1.90 1.74 3.62
N ALA A 33 2.68 2.16 4.63
CA ALA A 33 2.19 2.27 6.00
C ALA A 33 0.96 3.20 6.09
N ILE A 34 1.02 4.38 5.48
CA ILE A 34 -0.10 5.33 5.48
C ILE A 34 -1.34 4.75 4.77
N LEU A 35 -1.17 4.13 3.59
CA LEU A 35 -2.30 3.56 2.85
C LEU A 35 -2.96 2.41 3.63
N MET A 36 -2.15 1.55 4.26
CA MET A 36 -2.65 0.47 5.13
C MET A 36 -3.35 1.02 6.37
N THR A 37 -2.80 2.04 7.03
CA THR A 37 -3.48 2.72 8.15
C THR A 37 -4.85 3.22 7.72
N ILE A 38 -4.95 3.97 6.62
CA ILE A 38 -6.22 4.52 6.13
C ILE A 38 -7.24 3.40 5.84
N ALA A 39 -6.79 2.25 5.36
CA ALA A 39 -7.66 1.15 4.98
C ALA A 39 -8.07 0.23 6.13
N LEU A 40 -7.23 0.08 7.15
CA LEU A 40 -7.38 -0.93 8.21
C LEU A 40 -7.76 -0.34 9.58
N THR A 41 -7.65 0.98 9.76
CA THR A 41 -8.05 1.65 11.01
C THR A 41 -9.28 2.55 10.80
N PRO A 42 -10.13 2.72 11.83
CA PRO A 42 -11.29 3.61 11.74
C PRO A 42 -10.89 5.06 11.42
N GLY A 43 -11.67 5.72 10.56
CA GLY A 43 -11.55 7.15 10.28
C GLY A 43 -12.35 8.02 11.28
N PRO A 44 -12.44 9.34 11.03
CA PRO A 44 -11.93 10.07 9.86
C PRO A 44 -10.40 10.31 9.93
N HIS A 45 -9.72 10.11 8.80
CA HIS A 45 -8.28 10.32 8.69
C HIS A 45 -7.95 11.75 8.28
N THR A 46 -6.94 12.35 8.91
CA THR A 46 -6.42 13.69 8.56
C THR A 46 -4.89 13.64 8.51
N VAL A 47 -4.26 14.64 7.89
CA VAL A 47 -2.77 14.77 7.90
C VAL A 47 -2.23 14.79 9.33
N ARG A 48 -2.91 15.51 10.24
CA ARG A 48 -2.52 15.60 11.65
C ARG A 48 -2.64 14.25 12.34
N GLY A 49 -3.79 13.58 12.20
CA GLY A 49 -4.03 12.29 12.85
C GLY A 49 -3.07 11.21 12.35
N LEU A 50 -2.76 11.19 11.05
CA LEU A 50 -1.78 10.26 10.49
C LEU A 50 -0.36 10.55 10.98
N ALA A 51 0.03 11.83 11.09
CA ALA A 51 1.34 12.21 11.63
C ALA A 51 1.50 11.76 13.09
N GLU A 52 0.46 11.95 13.90
CA GLU A 52 0.41 11.50 15.30
C GLU A 52 0.45 9.96 15.39
N HIS A 53 -0.36 9.27 14.58
CA HIS A 53 -0.43 7.79 14.57
C HIS A 53 0.90 7.13 14.18
N LEU A 54 1.57 7.63 13.14
CA LEU A 54 2.85 7.09 12.68
C LEU A 54 4.06 7.68 13.43
N ASN A 55 3.86 8.64 14.34
CA ASN A 55 4.91 9.38 15.03
C ASN A 55 5.97 9.97 14.07
N ILE A 56 5.51 10.68 13.03
CA ILE A 56 6.38 11.33 12.04
C ILE A 56 5.93 12.76 11.75
N ALA A 57 6.83 13.56 11.17
CA ALA A 57 6.55 14.95 10.83
C ALA A 57 5.45 15.09 9.75
N LYS A 58 4.54 16.07 9.93
CA LYS A 58 3.44 16.38 8.98
C LYS A 58 3.90 16.57 7.52
N PRO A 59 5.04 17.20 7.19
CA PRO A 59 5.51 17.29 5.81
C PRO A 59 5.82 15.93 5.17
N ALA A 60 6.25 14.93 5.97
CA ALA A 60 6.48 13.58 5.46
C ALA A 60 5.16 12.87 5.10
N VAL A 61 4.13 13.04 5.93
CA VAL A 61 2.77 12.54 5.66
C VAL A 61 2.18 13.22 4.42
N THR A 62 2.29 14.54 4.33
CA THR A 62 1.76 15.32 3.19
C THR A 62 2.34 14.83 1.87
N ARG A 63 3.67 14.70 1.77
CA ARG A 63 4.34 14.17 0.57
C ARG A 63 3.91 12.75 0.21
N ALA A 64 3.70 11.89 1.22
CA ALA A 64 3.22 10.53 0.98
C ALA A 64 1.78 10.54 0.45
N LEU A 65 0.89 11.35 1.03
CA LEU A 65 -0.48 11.51 0.56
C LEU A 65 -0.54 12.14 -0.83
N ASP A 66 0.35 13.08 -1.18
CA ASP A 66 0.42 13.65 -2.52
C ASP A 66 0.75 12.56 -3.55
N ALA A 67 1.74 11.71 -3.25
CA ALA A 67 2.09 10.58 -4.10
C ALA A 67 0.94 9.56 -4.24
N LEU A 68 0.26 9.21 -3.13
CA LEU A 68 -0.89 8.32 -3.15
C LEU A 68 -2.10 8.91 -3.90
N SER A 69 -2.29 10.24 -3.84
CA SER A 69 -3.34 10.93 -4.61
C SER A 69 -3.06 10.85 -6.11
N ARG A 70 -1.79 11.00 -6.52
CA ARG A 70 -1.39 10.89 -7.95
C ARG A 70 -1.60 9.49 -8.52
N LEU A 71 -1.58 8.46 -7.67
CA LEU A 71 -1.89 7.07 -8.04
C LEU A 71 -3.39 6.76 -7.97
N ASP A 72 -4.23 7.76 -7.66
CA ASP A 72 -5.66 7.59 -7.37
C ASP A 72 -5.92 6.57 -6.26
N PHE A 73 -5.02 6.39 -5.29
CA PHE A 73 -5.21 5.44 -4.18
C PHE A 73 -5.98 6.03 -3.01
N ILE A 74 -5.93 7.35 -2.86
CA ILE A 74 -6.67 8.11 -1.86
C ILE A 74 -7.26 9.37 -2.48
N ARG A 75 -8.31 9.90 -1.84
CA ARG A 75 -8.89 11.20 -2.16
C ARG A 75 -8.90 12.10 -0.93
N ARG A 76 -8.83 13.41 -1.18
CA ARG A 76 -8.92 14.46 -0.15
C ARG A 76 -10.29 15.11 -0.24
N ILE A 77 -11.03 15.11 0.85
CA ILE A 77 -12.39 15.64 0.92
C ILE A 77 -12.38 16.76 1.94
N LYS A 78 -12.88 17.94 1.54
CA LYS A 78 -13.09 19.02 2.49
C LYS A 78 -14.28 18.67 3.37
N ASP A 79 -14.18 18.97 4.64
CA ASP A 79 -15.30 18.86 5.56
C ASP A 79 -16.32 19.97 5.25
N ASP A 80 -17.56 19.59 4.97
CA ASP A 80 -18.64 20.53 4.64
C ASP A 80 -19.02 21.42 5.83
N THR A 81 -18.67 21.03 7.06
CA THR A 81 -18.94 21.81 8.28
C THR A 81 -17.82 22.78 8.63
N ASP A 82 -16.57 22.45 8.31
CA ASP A 82 -15.41 23.33 8.46
C ASP A 82 -14.38 23.04 7.35
N LEU A 83 -14.38 23.85 6.30
CA LEU A 83 -13.51 23.68 5.11
C LEU A 83 -12.00 23.71 5.42
N ARG A 84 -11.59 24.06 6.65
CA ARG A 84 -10.20 23.95 7.12
C ARG A 84 -9.80 22.50 7.40
N ASN A 85 -10.77 21.62 7.64
CA ASN A 85 -10.56 20.19 7.78
C ASN A 85 -10.54 19.53 6.40
N ILE A 86 -9.53 18.68 6.20
CA ILE A 86 -9.40 17.84 5.02
C ILE A 86 -9.32 16.41 5.49
N PHE A 87 -10.33 15.63 5.14
CA PHE A 87 -10.38 14.20 5.37
C PHE A 87 -9.71 13.45 4.24
N ILE A 88 -9.10 12.32 4.61
CA ILE A 88 -8.45 11.40 3.69
C ILE A 88 -9.27 10.13 3.62
N GLU A 89 -9.68 9.75 2.41
CA GLU A 89 -10.40 8.51 2.18
C GLU A 89 -9.70 7.65 1.14
N ARG A 90 -9.86 6.33 1.28
CA ARG A 90 -9.43 5.35 0.28
C ARG A 90 -10.33 5.40 -0.95
N THR A 91 -9.76 5.17 -2.12
CA THR A 91 -10.51 4.99 -3.38
C THR A 91 -10.70 3.50 -3.69
N PRO A 92 -11.57 3.15 -4.66
CA PRO A 92 -11.63 1.79 -5.19
C PRO A 92 -10.29 1.28 -5.74
N ALA A 93 -9.50 2.13 -6.40
CA ALA A 93 -8.19 1.77 -6.94
C ALA A 93 -7.16 1.47 -5.82
N GLY A 94 -7.13 2.29 -4.77
CA GLY A 94 -6.29 2.02 -3.59
C GLY A 94 -6.67 0.72 -2.89
N MET A 95 -7.96 0.42 -2.79
CA MET A 95 -8.44 -0.86 -2.25
C MET A 95 -8.11 -2.05 -3.16
N ALA A 96 -8.13 -1.88 -4.49
CA ALA A 96 -7.72 -2.92 -5.42
C ALA A 96 -6.23 -3.24 -5.28
N TYR A 97 -5.38 -2.21 -5.17
CA TYR A 97 -3.96 -2.38 -4.87
C TYR A 97 -3.75 -3.18 -3.57
N LEU A 98 -4.42 -2.80 -2.48
CA LEU A 98 -4.28 -3.49 -1.18
C LEU A 98 -4.77 -4.94 -1.23
N ARG A 99 -5.78 -5.26 -2.03
CA ARG A 99 -6.19 -6.67 -2.25
C ARG A 99 -5.07 -7.46 -2.92
N THR A 100 -4.46 -6.95 -3.98
CA THR A 100 -3.30 -7.60 -4.61
C THR A 100 -2.15 -7.78 -3.63
N PHE A 101 -1.79 -6.72 -2.90
CA PHE A 101 -0.72 -6.77 -1.89
C PHE A 101 -1.02 -7.79 -0.78
N SER A 102 -2.26 -7.85 -0.30
CA SER A 102 -2.68 -8.88 0.68
C SER A 102 -2.53 -10.30 0.14
N GLY A 103 -2.79 -10.52 -1.16
CA GLY A 103 -2.53 -11.79 -1.82
C GLY A 103 -1.05 -12.19 -1.76
N LEU A 104 -0.13 -11.24 -1.98
CA LEU A 104 1.31 -11.48 -1.86
C LEU A 104 1.72 -11.82 -0.42
N VAL A 105 1.16 -11.12 0.58
CA VAL A 105 1.41 -11.38 2.01
C VAL A 105 0.91 -12.77 2.42
N LEU A 106 -0.31 -13.16 2.01
CA LEU A 106 -0.88 -14.47 2.30
C LEU A 106 -0.12 -15.60 1.59
N ALA A 107 0.31 -15.36 0.36
CA ALA A 107 1.12 -16.32 -0.40
C ALA A 107 2.50 -16.51 0.26
N ALA A 108 3.12 -15.43 0.74
CA ALA A 108 4.37 -15.46 1.51
C ALA A 108 4.22 -16.26 2.81
N ALA A 109 3.12 -16.06 3.54
CA ALA A 109 2.81 -16.81 4.76
C ALA A 109 2.60 -18.30 4.53
N SER A 110 2.13 -18.69 3.33
CA SER A 110 1.87 -20.09 2.97
C SER A 110 3.13 -20.87 2.59
N GLY A 111 4.31 -20.23 2.56
CA GLY A 111 5.57 -20.90 2.25
C GLY A 111 5.75 -21.30 0.78
N LYS A 112 4.82 -20.97 -0.13
CA LYS A 112 4.92 -21.29 -1.56
C LYS A 112 6.12 -20.53 -2.15
N ASP A 113 7.08 -21.25 -2.70
CA ASP A 113 8.34 -20.67 -3.18
C ASP A 113 8.14 -19.66 -4.33
N ASP A 114 9.04 -18.67 -4.35
CA ASP A 114 9.13 -17.48 -5.21
C ASP A 114 8.88 -17.71 -6.73
N GLN A 115 8.96 -18.95 -7.23
CA GLN A 115 8.84 -19.26 -8.65
C GLN A 115 7.40 -19.37 -9.15
N GLN A 116 6.40 -19.49 -8.28
CA GLN A 116 5.00 -19.66 -8.68
C GLN A 116 4.18 -18.36 -8.70
N MET A 117 4.71 -17.27 -8.15
CA MET A 117 3.97 -16.01 -7.90
C MET A 117 4.17 -14.93 -8.97
N ALA A 118 5.15 -15.07 -9.86
CA ALA A 118 5.31 -14.12 -10.95
C ALA A 118 4.16 -14.30 -11.95
N PRO A 119 3.41 -13.24 -12.31
CA PRO A 119 2.58 -13.30 -13.51
C PRO A 119 3.52 -13.65 -14.67
N LYS A 120 3.20 -14.72 -15.42
CA LYS A 120 3.91 -15.05 -16.65
C LYS A 120 3.94 -13.77 -17.49
N HIS A 121 5.12 -13.21 -17.68
CA HIS A 121 5.35 -12.14 -18.64
C HIS A 121 4.83 -12.65 -19.98
N ARG A 122 3.61 -12.23 -20.36
CA ARG A 122 3.16 -12.33 -21.75
C ARG A 122 3.97 -11.27 -22.47
N GLY A 123 5.18 -11.64 -22.86
CA GLY A 123 5.99 -10.86 -23.78
C GLY A 123 5.10 -10.58 -24.98
N ASN A 124 4.79 -9.31 -25.19
CA ASN A 124 4.11 -8.86 -26.39
C ASN A 124 5.14 -8.97 -27.52
N THR A 125 5.26 -10.15 -28.12
CA THR A 125 5.86 -10.29 -29.45
C THR A 125 4.85 -9.73 -30.44
N ASN A 126 4.92 -8.42 -30.67
CA ASN A 126 4.53 -7.85 -31.95
C ASN A 126 5.81 -7.58 -32.74
N ALA A 127 6.25 -8.61 -33.45
CA ALA A 127 7.00 -8.48 -34.67
C ALA A 127 6.04 -8.70 -35.84
N ALA A 128 6.17 -7.82 -36.86
CA ALA A 128 5.66 -7.96 -38.23
C ALA A 128 4.16 -7.79 -38.48
N ALA A 129 3.77 -6.61 -38.96
CA ALA A 129 3.33 -6.39 -40.35
C ALA A 129 3.18 -4.88 -40.62
#